data_AF-A0A432KJ28-F1
#
_entry.id   AF-A0A432KJ28-F1
#
_cell.length_a   1.000
_cell.length_b   1.000
_cell.length_c   1.000
_cell.angle_alpha   90.00
_cell.angle_beta   90.00
_cell.angle_gamma   90.00
#
_symmetry.space_group_name_H-M   'P 1'
#
loop_
_entity.id
_entity.type
_entity.pdbx_description
1 polymer ?
#
loop_
_entity_poly.entity_id
_entity_poly.type
_entity_poly.pdbx_seq_one_letter_code
_entity_poly.pdbx_strand_id
1 'polypeptide(L)'
;MQKLLFLLLMFFVLACSQEKSEKEKVDVTSENGLRVWLQTDTLYSTVKWTSDSLRQIKLDLDYINDIQLEVNSDGPVYLFQKNSLLAKSSDGILKYSFNSETNKEEIYLTLDRNLRKLNYGLYFIEDKDENKAYLALKNEGRESKWISDNILIFLLIGGAIFLAIIKINYEKRSGDILSVNKIFTTRLNEGEQSRVRIMDQDNLVFAGFYSFLTAGLIYFLSSGSNVGFLGIEAQGITEYLKFLAIVAIALVSKVILIAIVSNLFGNSKIPAFYVKEMLNINLFFLIILFFSSILIFLFTGGIPAFWLTIAIYGVLFFYVIRLLLLYFKILKLSSFSNLYLFSYFCTTEIFPFLIGLKYFMR
;
A
#
# COMPACT_ATOMS: atom_id res chain seq x y z
N MET A 1 3.89 -11.64 -30.77
CA MET A 1 3.06 -12.35 -29.78
C MET A 1 3.86 -13.17 -28.78
N GLN A 2 4.91 -13.90 -29.18
CA GLN A 2 5.70 -14.77 -28.29
C GLN A 2 6.20 -14.12 -26.98
N LYS A 3 6.68 -12.88 -27.01
CA LYS A 3 7.15 -12.18 -25.79
C LYS A 3 6.04 -11.84 -24.79
N LEU A 4 4.81 -11.60 -25.26
CA LEU A 4 3.66 -11.32 -24.41
C LEU A 4 3.11 -12.61 -23.80
N LEU A 5 3.07 -13.68 -24.61
CA LEU A 5 2.71 -15.03 -24.15
C LEU A 5 3.69 -15.50 -23.07
N PHE A 6 4.99 -15.24 -23.26
CA PHE A 6 6.04 -15.59 -22.31
C PHE A 6 5.88 -14.86 -20.96
N LEU A 7 5.60 -13.56 -20.97
CA LEU A 7 5.33 -12.79 -19.75
C LEU A 7 4.08 -13.28 -19.01
N LEU A 8 3.03 -13.63 -19.75
CA LEU A 8 1.78 -14.14 -19.19
C LEU A 8 1.94 -15.55 -18.62
N LEU A 9 2.74 -16.40 -19.27
CA LEU A 9 3.12 -17.72 -18.77
C LEU A 9 4.01 -17.63 -17.52
N MET A 10 4.94 -16.67 -17.50
CA MET A 10 5.78 -16.44 -16.32
C MET A 10 4.95 -15.99 -15.11
N PHE A 11 3.94 -15.14 -15.34
CA PHE A 11 2.97 -14.74 -14.31
C PHE A 11 2.14 -15.92 -13.80
N PHE A 12 1.68 -16.82 -14.68
CA PHE A 12 0.97 -18.04 -14.27
C PHE A 12 1.85 -19.00 -13.47
N VAL A 13 3.13 -19.15 -13.86
CA VAL A 13 4.09 -20.00 -13.13
C VAL A 13 4.39 -19.42 -11.74
N LEU A 14 4.55 -18.10 -11.62
CA LEU A 14 4.75 -17.44 -10.33
C LEU A 14 3.50 -17.52 -9.44
N ALA A 15 2.30 -17.42 -10.02
CA ALA A 15 1.05 -17.59 -9.29
C ALA A 15 0.84 -19.03 -8.79
N CYS A 16 1.23 -20.05 -9.57
CA CYS A 16 1.18 -21.46 -9.12
C CYS A 16 2.31 -21.83 -8.14
N SER A 17 3.43 -21.10 -8.15
CA SER A 17 4.58 -21.40 -7.29
C SER A 17 4.35 -21.09 -5.81
N GLN A 18 3.31 -20.33 -5.45
CA GLN A 18 3.04 -19.98 -4.04
C GLN A 18 2.22 -21.03 -3.27
N GLU A 19 1.77 -22.12 -3.91
CA GLU A 19 0.91 -23.12 -3.26
C GLU A 19 1.65 -24.37 -2.74
N LYS A 20 2.95 -24.27 -2.45
CA LYS A 20 3.73 -25.37 -1.87
C LYS A 20 4.51 -24.93 -0.63
N SER A 21 3.77 -24.65 0.44
CA SER A 21 4.35 -24.68 1.79
C SER A 21 4.42 -26.14 2.23
N GLU A 22 5.65 -26.63 2.33
CA GLU A 22 6.03 -27.98 2.71
C GLU A 22 5.57 -28.25 4.15
N LYS A 23 4.63 -29.20 4.32
CA LYS A 23 4.23 -29.71 5.63
C LYS A 23 5.36 -30.58 6.18
N GLU A 24 6.30 -29.94 6.87
CA GLU A 24 7.28 -30.62 7.70
C GLU A 24 6.57 -31.22 8.92
N LYS A 25 6.54 -32.55 8.99
CA LYS A 25 6.04 -33.28 10.16
C LYS A 25 7.08 -33.13 11.28
N VAL A 26 6.85 -32.19 12.19
CA VAL A 26 7.63 -32.02 13.41
C VAL A 26 7.00 -32.88 14.50
N ASP A 27 7.80 -33.78 15.09
CA ASP A 27 7.43 -34.64 16.21
C ASP A 27 7.02 -33.82 17.44
N VAL A 28 5.82 -34.12 17.95
CA VAL A 28 5.15 -33.42 19.05
C VAL A 28 5.62 -34.00 20.39
N THR A 29 6.69 -33.44 20.96
CA THR A 29 7.00 -33.60 22.41
C THR A 29 7.71 -32.39 23.05
N SER A 30 7.82 -31.24 22.38
CA SER A 30 8.34 -30.02 23.02
C SER A 30 7.23 -28.97 23.18
N GLU A 31 7.23 -28.28 24.32
CA GLU A 31 6.44 -27.08 24.62
C GLU A 31 6.72 -25.96 23.59
N ASN A 32 6.27 -26.13 22.35
CA ASN A 32 6.48 -25.21 21.23
C ASN A 32 5.38 -24.13 21.16
N GLY A 33 4.81 -23.77 22.30
CA GLY A 33 3.97 -22.58 22.42
C GLY A 33 4.85 -21.33 22.26
N LEU A 34 4.41 -20.38 21.45
CA LEU A 34 5.17 -19.14 21.26
C LEU A 34 4.98 -18.29 22.50
N ARG A 35 6.07 -17.98 23.21
CA ARG A 35 6.02 -17.08 24.38
C ARG A 35 5.93 -15.65 23.90
N VAL A 36 4.81 -15.00 24.17
CA VAL A 36 4.63 -13.57 23.89
C VAL A 36 4.83 -12.82 25.19
N TRP A 37 5.93 -12.07 25.29
CA TRP A 37 6.27 -11.30 26.48
C TRP A 37 5.46 -10.00 26.54
N LEU A 38 4.74 -9.80 27.66
CA LEU A 38 3.99 -8.58 27.96
C LEU A 38 4.90 -7.53 28.60
N GLN A 39 5.72 -7.97 29.55
CA GLN A 39 6.64 -7.11 30.28
C GLN A 39 7.90 -7.89 30.60
N THR A 40 9.06 -7.26 30.40
CA THR A 40 10.36 -7.77 30.83
C THR A 40 11.15 -6.65 31.46
N ASP A 41 11.74 -6.90 32.63
CA ASP A 41 12.61 -5.92 33.29
C ASP A 41 13.82 -6.63 33.92
N THR A 42 14.92 -5.90 34.01
CA THR A 42 16.19 -6.39 34.54
C THR A 42 16.75 -5.38 35.53
N LEU A 43 16.80 -5.78 36.80
CA LEU A 43 17.34 -4.95 37.86
C LEU A 43 18.75 -5.43 38.22
N TYR A 44 19.70 -4.50 38.14
CA TYR A 44 21.06 -4.66 38.64
C TYR A 44 21.25 -3.76 39.85
N SER A 45 21.72 -4.31 40.98
CA SER A 45 22.15 -3.48 42.10
C SER A 45 23.65 -3.57 42.32
N THR A 46 24.34 -2.44 42.18
CA THR A 46 25.77 -2.31 42.54
C THR A 46 25.96 -1.96 44.02
N VAL A 47 24.90 -1.59 44.73
CA VAL A 47 24.93 -1.12 46.12
C VAL A 47 24.21 -2.14 47.02
N LYS A 48 24.88 -2.61 48.07
CA LYS A 48 24.23 -3.39 49.16
C LYS A 48 23.15 -2.51 49.80
N TRP A 49 21.90 -2.94 49.71
CA TRP A 49 20.76 -2.20 50.21
C TRP A 49 20.76 -2.10 51.74
N THR A 50 20.37 -0.94 52.28
CA THR A 50 20.30 -0.68 53.73
C THR A 50 19.13 -1.42 54.39
N SER A 51 19.25 -1.68 55.70
CA SER A 51 18.92 -2.98 56.31
C SER A 51 17.46 -3.30 56.62
N ASP A 52 16.45 -2.46 56.37
CA ASP A 52 15.13 -2.71 56.99
C ASP A 52 13.90 -2.73 56.08
N SER A 53 13.99 -2.39 54.80
CA SER A 53 12.84 -2.48 53.88
C SER A 53 12.88 -3.73 52.99
N LEU A 54 11.83 -4.55 53.07
CA LEU A 54 11.56 -5.57 52.05
C LEU A 54 11.22 -4.86 50.74
N ARG A 55 11.88 -5.27 49.65
CA ARG A 55 11.55 -4.76 48.32
C ARG A 55 10.40 -5.56 47.75
N GLN A 56 9.36 -4.84 47.35
CA GLN A 56 8.20 -5.41 46.69
C GLN A 56 8.07 -4.76 45.31
N ILE A 57 8.01 -5.57 44.26
CA ILE A 57 7.64 -5.14 42.91
C ILE A 57 6.17 -5.49 42.74
N LYS A 58 5.33 -4.48 42.52
CA LYS A 58 3.93 -4.69 42.15
C LYS A 58 3.89 -5.15 40.70
N LEU A 59 3.33 -6.32 40.45
CA LEU A 59 3.09 -6.83 39.09
C LEU A 59 1.76 -6.28 38.60
N ASP A 60 1.78 -5.63 37.44
CA ASP A 60 0.57 -5.15 36.79
C ASP A 60 0.01 -6.24 35.87
N LEU A 61 -1.14 -6.78 36.23
CA LEU A 61 -1.79 -7.90 35.55
C LEU A 61 -3.09 -7.41 34.92
N ASP A 62 -2.97 -6.57 33.90
CA ASP A 62 -4.13 -6.07 33.17
C ASP A 62 -4.77 -7.19 32.33
N TYR A 63 -5.96 -7.64 32.76
CA TYR A 63 -7.06 -8.32 32.04
C TYR A 63 -6.78 -9.46 31.05
N ILE A 64 -5.60 -10.09 31.05
CA ILE A 64 -5.32 -11.22 30.15
C ILE A 64 -5.40 -12.53 30.94
N ASN A 65 -6.20 -13.48 30.43
CA ASN A 65 -6.26 -14.84 30.95
C ASN A 65 -4.95 -15.59 30.62
N ASP A 66 -4.53 -16.49 31.51
CA ASP A 66 -3.41 -17.41 31.29
C ASP A 66 -2.00 -16.76 31.22
N ILE A 67 -1.79 -15.71 32.01
CA ILE A 67 -0.45 -15.12 32.19
C ILE A 67 0.44 -16.06 33.01
N GLN A 68 1.68 -16.20 32.57
CA GLN A 68 2.77 -16.88 33.26
C GLN A 68 3.84 -15.88 33.67
N LEU A 69 4.32 -16.03 34.90
CA LEU A 69 5.47 -15.31 35.43
C LEU A 69 6.69 -16.23 35.37
N GLU A 70 7.78 -15.72 34.80
CA GLU A 70 9.10 -16.34 34.92
C GLU A 70 10.07 -15.33 35.56
N VAL A 71 10.66 -15.74 36.67
CA VAL A 71 11.67 -14.98 37.40
C VAL A 71 12.94 -15.80 37.45
N ASN A 72 14.06 -15.14 37.18
CA ASN A 72 15.41 -15.67 37.32
C ASN A 72 16.25 -14.68 38.13
N SER A 73 16.72 -15.14 39.29
CA SER A 73 17.45 -14.34 40.26
C SER A 73 18.64 -15.10 40.83
N ASP A 74 19.62 -14.36 41.36
CA ASP A 74 20.74 -14.89 42.12
C ASP A 74 20.44 -15.11 43.63
N GLY A 75 19.21 -14.85 44.08
CA GLY A 75 18.76 -15.07 45.45
C GLY A 75 17.31 -15.53 45.55
N PRO A 76 16.82 -15.86 46.75
CA PRO A 76 15.46 -16.35 46.93
C PRO A 76 14.40 -15.28 46.63
N VAL A 77 13.30 -15.73 46.02
CA VAL A 77 12.19 -14.88 45.58
C VAL A 77 10.86 -15.42 46.10
N TYR A 78 9.99 -14.52 46.51
CA TYR A 78 8.68 -14.83 47.08
C TYR A 78 7.58 -14.08 46.32
N LEU A 79 6.56 -14.81 45.87
CA LEU A 79 5.39 -14.24 45.22
C LEU A 79 4.23 -14.19 46.21
N PHE A 80 3.72 -12.99 46.45
CA PHE A 80 2.59 -12.75 47.33
C PHE A 80 1.41 -12.20 46.55
N GLN A 81 0.22 -12.65 46.91
CA GLN A 81 -1.03 -12.00 46.55
C GLN A 81 -1.63 -11.48 47.85
N LYS A 82 -1.76 -10.15 47.95
CA LYS A 82 -2.14 -9.47 49.20
C LYS A 82 -1.18 -9.86 50.36
N ASN A 83 -1.62 -10.74 51.27
CA ASN A 83 -0.85 -11.23 52.42
C ASN A 83 -0.60 -12.75 52.39
N SER A 84 -1.06 -13.45 51.36
CA SER A 84 -0.84 -14.90 51.21
C SER A 84 0.34 -15.17 50.29
N LEU A 85 1.24 -16.04 50.75
CA LEU A 85 2.35 -16.54 49.94
C LEU A 85 1.78 -17.51 48.88
N LEU A 86 1.88 -17.14 47.60
CA LEU A 86 1.47 -18.00 46.49
C LEU A 86 2.55 -19.00 46.13
N ALA A 87 3.78 -18.52 45.98
CA ALA A 87 4.90 -19.34 45.55
C ALA A 87 6.22 -18.79 46.10
N LYS A 88 7.20 -19.68 46.28
CA LYS A 88 8.56 -19.33 46.70
C LYS A 88 9.58 -20.15 45.91
N SER A 89 10.70 -19.52 45.58
CA SER A 89 11.86 -20.19 44.99
C SER A 89 13.10 -19.88 45.83
N SER A 90 13.79 -20.92 46.27
CA SER A 90 15.04 -20.81 47.03
C SER A 90 16.28 -20.73 46.13
N ASP A 91 16.15 -21.21 44.89
CA ASP A 91 17.20 -21.27 43.86
C ASP A 91 17.17 -20.06 42.91
N GLY A 92 16.22 -19.15 43.09
CA GLY A 92 16.05 -17.93 42.30
C GLY A 92 15.31 -18.12 40.99
N ILE A 93 14.90 -19.35 40.63
CA ILE A 93 14.07 -19.64 39.46
C ILE A 93 12.63 -19.87 39.89
N LEU A 94 11.74 -18.92 39.59
CA LEU A 94 10.32 -19.03 39.88
C LEU A 94 9.51 -19.04 38.58
N LYS A 95 8.70 -20.07 38.38
CA LYS A 95 7.67 -20.13 37.35
C LYS A 95 6.30 -20.24 38.00
N TYR A 96 5.37 -19.37 37.63
CA TYR A 96 4.03 -19.37 38.20
C TYR A 96 2.98 -19.05 37.13
N SER A 97 1.89 -19.82 37.10
CA SER A 97 0.75 -19.58 36.19
C SER A 97 -0.39 -18.95 36.97
N PHE A 98 -0.88 -17.80 36.52
CA PHE A 98 -2.05 -17.15 37.12
C PHE A 98 -3.33 -17.77 36.56
N ASN A 99 -4.24 -18.20 37.44
CA ASN A 99 -5.57 -18.66 37.04
C ASN A 99 -6.49 -17.44 36.84
N SER A 100 -7.38 -17.47 35.84
CA SER A 100 -8.27 -16.36 35.46
C SER A 100 -9.15 -15.79 36.59
N GLU A 101 -9.40 -16.56 37.64
CA GLU A 101 -10.18 -16.12 38.81
C GLU A 101 -9.38 -15.20 39.77
N THR A 102 -8.06 -15.10 39.63
CA THR A 102 -7.19 -14.28 40.52
C THR A 102 -7.11 -12.79 40.13
N ASN A 103 -7.79 -12.37 39.07
CA ASN A 103 -7.58 -11.10 38.35
C ASN A 103 -8.02 -9.79 39.04
N LYS A 104 -8.18 -9.74 40.37
CA LYS A 104 -8.57 -8.49 41.06
C LYS A 104 -7.72 -8.06 42.25
N GLU A 105 -6.79 -8.90 42.71
CA GLU A 105 -5.95 -8.54 43.85
C GLU A 105 -4.52 -8.20 43.41
N GLU A 106 -3.89 -7.28 44.12
CA GLU A 106 -2.53 -6.83 43.83
C GLU A 106 -1.52 -7.95 44.14
N ILE A 107 -0.64 -8.22 43.17
CA ILE A 107 0.39 -9.25 43.27
C ILE A 107 1.75 -8.57 43.43
N TYR A 108 2.51 -9.04 44.42
CA TYR A 108 3.80 -8.49 44.79
C TYR A 108 4.89 -9.55 44.70
N LEU A 109 5.96 -9.23 43.98
CA LEU A 109 7.19 -9.99 43.99
C LEU A 109 8.11 -9.42 45.07
N THR A 110 8.30 -10.17 46.15
CA THR A 110 9.18 -9.80 47.27
C THR A 110 10.56 -10.43 47.08
N LEU A 111 11.59 -9.59 47.22
CA LEU A 111 12.98 -9.94 46.92
C LEU A 111 13.82 -10.05 48.20
N ASP A 112 14.74 -11.02 48.24
CA ASP A 112 15.72 -11.11 49.32
C ASP A 112 16.73 -9.95 49.29
N ARG A 113 17.23 -9.59 50.47
CA ARG A 113 18.16 -8.47 50.69
C ARG A 113 19.51 -8.67 49.98
N ASN A 114 19.90 -9.92 49.75
CA ASN A 114 21.18 -10.29 49.16
C ASN A 114 21.17 -10.35 47.63
N LEU A 115 20.01 -10.12 47.01
CA LEU A 115 19.80 -10.22 45.57
C LEU A 115 20.57 -9.13 44.82
N ARG A 116 21.41 -9.51 43.85
CA ARG A 116 22.16 -8.56 43.01
C ARG A 116 21.61 -8.46 41.59
N LYS A 117 20.97 -9.52 41.10
CA LYS A 117 20.41 -9.62 39.75
C LYS A 117 19.01 -10.20 39.80
N LEU A 118 18.07 -9.49 39.18
CA LEU A 118 16.71 -9.97 38.94
C LEU A 118 16.38 -9.78 37.47
N ASN A 119 16.03 -10.87 36.80
CA ASN A 119 15.33 -10.85 35.53
C ASN A 119 13.94 -11.40 35.78
N TYR A 120 12.90 -10.63 35.49
CA TYR A 120 11.54 -11.16 35.50
C TYR A 120 10.81 -10.76 34.23
N GLY A 121 9.87 -11.61 33.83
CA GLY A 121 8.93 -11.24 32.78
C GLY A 121 7.62 -11.97 32.90
N LEU A 122 6.59 -11.29 32.43
CA LEU A 122 5.24 -11.81 32.27
C LEU A 122 5.05 -12.16 30.79
N TYR A 123 4.59 -13.36 30.51
CA TYR A 123 4.26 -13.81 29.17
C TYR A 123 2.98 -14.63 29.20
N PHE A 124 2.30 -14.74 28.08
CA PHE A 124 1.29 -15.77 27.89
C PHE A 124 1.85 -16.82 26.92
N ILE A 125 1.44 -18.06 27.10
CA ILE A 125 1.67 -19.09 26.10
C ILE A 125 0.55 -18.95 25.08
N GLU A 126 0.88 -18.44 23.90
CA GLU A 126 -0.04 -18.54 22.78
C GLU A 126 -0.05 -20.01 22.36
N ASP A 127 -1.10 -20.72 22.78
CA ASP A 127 -1.31 -22.09 22.35
C ASP A 127 -1.43 -22.05 20.82
N LYS A 128 -0.47 -22.70 20.15
CA LYS A 128 -0.54 -22.97 18.71
C LYS A 128 -1.59 -24.06 18.49
N ASP A 129 -2.80 -23.82 18.96
CA ASP A 129 -3.95 -24.60 18.55
C ASP A 129 -4.20 -24.20 17.10
N GLU A 130 -3.56 -24.93 16.17
CA GLU A 130 -3.70 -24.75 14.74
C GLU A 130 -5.19 -24.67 14.36
N ASN A 131 -6.09 -25.29 15.12
CA ASN A 131 -7.52 -25.22 14.86
C ASN A 131 -8.19 -23.89 15.22
N LYS A 132 -7.73 -23.14 16.24
CA LYS A 132 -8.28 -21.80 16.55
C LYS A 132 -7.77 -20.74 15.58
N ALA A 133 -6.51 -20.82 15.15
CA ALA A 133 -5.99 -19.99 14.08
C ALA A 133 -6.75 -20.23 12.77
N TYR A 134 -7.06 -21.50 12.44
CA TYR A 134 -7.87 -21.85 11.27
C TYR A 134 -9.35 -21.46 11.40
N LEU A 135 -9.96 -21.53 12.60
CA LEU A 135 -11.35 -21.10 12.83
C LEU A 135 -11.49 -19.56 12.84
N ALA A 136 -10.52 -18.84 13.41
CA ALA A 136 -10.44 -17.37 13.33
C ALA A 136 -10.15 -16.88 11.90
N LEU A 137 -9.36 -17.62 11.12
CA LEU A 137 -9.16 -17.38 9.68
C LEU A 137 -10.39 -17.73 8.82
N LYS A 138 -11.33 -18.55 9.33
CA LYS A 138 -12.47 -19.04 8.54
C LYS A 138 -13.69 -18.12 8.59
N ASN A 139 -13.91 -17.37 9.68
CA ASN A 139 -15.22 -16.76 9.91
C ASN A 139 -15.31 -15.22 9.89
N GLU A 140 -14.24 -14.44 10.06
CA GLU A 140 -14.40 -12.96 10.14
C GLU A 140 -13.52 -12.11 9.21
N GLY A 141 -12.57 -12.70 8.47
CA GLY A 141 -11.69 -11.93 7.57
C GLY A 141 -11.56 -12.46 6.15
N ARG A 142 -12.19 -13.60 5.82
CA ARG A 142 -11.94 -14.29 4.56
C ARG A 142 -12.85 -13.84 3.43
N GLU A 143 -14.11 -13.49 3.70
CA GLU A 143 -15.01 -12.99 2.66
C GLU A 143 -14.61 -11.58 2.18
N SER A 144 -14.20 -10.68 3.10
CA SER A 144 -13.72 -9.35 2.72
C SER A 144 -12.37 -9.41 2.00
N LYS A 145 -11.43 -10.26 2.46
CA LYS A 145 -10.17 -10.50 1.75
C LYS A 145 -10.37 -11.16 0.38
N TRP A 146 -11.31 -12.10 0.25
CA TRP A 146 -11.58 -12.75 -1.04
C TRP A 146 -12.07 -11.76 -2.10
N ILE A 147 -12.91 -10.80 -1.73
CA ILE A 147 -13.35 -9.73 -2.63
C ILE A 147 -12.20 -8.79 -3.00
N SER A 148 -11.33 -8.43 -2.04
CA SER A 148 -10.12 -7.62 -2.33
C SER A 148 -9.03 -8.37 -3.09
N ASP A 149 -8.99 -9.70 -3.05
CA ASP A 149 -8.05 -10.52 -3.81
C ASP A 149 -8.54 -10.69 -5.26
N ASN A 150 -9.85 -10.80 -5.46
CA ASN A 150 -10.46 -10.94 -6.79
C ASN A 150 -10.41 -9.65 -7.63
N ILE A 151 -10.47 -8.47 -6.99
CA ILE A 151 -10.39 -7.20 -7.74
C ILE A 151 -9.02 -7.02 -8.40
N LEU A 152 -7.93 -7.49 -7.78
CA LEU A 152 -6.60 -7.42 -8.39
C LEU A 152 -6.53 -8.28 -9.64
N ILE A 153 -7.11 -9.48 -9.60
CA ILE A 153 -7.21 -10.37 -10.76
C ILE A 153 -8.04 -9.70 -11.86
N PHE A 154 -9.18 -9.10 -11.51
CA PHE A 154 -10.02 -8.36 -12.46
C PHE A 154 -9.26 -7.19 -13.10
N LEU A 155 -8.50 -6.43 -12.32
CA LEU A 155 -7.68 -5.32 -12.79
C LEU A 155 -6.56 -5.79 -13.74
N LEU A 156 -5.90 -6.90 -13.43
CA LEU A 156 -4.86 -7.49 -14.29
C LEU A 156 -5.44 -8.03 -15.60
N ILE A 157 -6.53 -8.80 -15.52
CA ILE A 157 -7.20 -9.36 -16.71
C ILE A 157 -7.76 -8.23 -17.56
N GLY A 158 -8.45 -7.26 -16.97
CA GLY A 158 -8.98 -6.08 -17.66
C GLY A 158 -7.87 -5.28 -18.33
N GLY A 159 -6.79 -4.99 -17.61
CA GLY A 159 -5.62 -4.29 -18.17
C GLY A 159 -4.97 -5.04 -19.32
N ALA A 160 -4.83 -6.37 -19.22
CA ALA A 160 -4.29 -7.21 -20.28
C ALA A 160 -5.20 -7.24 -21.52
N ILE A 161 -6.53 -7.34 -21.34
CA ILE A 161 -7.52 -7.30 -22.42
C ILE A 161 -7.46 -5.94 -23.12
N PHE A 162 -7.45 -4.83 -22.39
CA PHE A 162 -7.31 -3.49 -22.99
C PHE A 162 -6.02 -3.35 -23.79
N LEU A 163 -4.87 -3.81 -23.25
CA LEU A 163 -3.61 -3.78 -23.98
C LEU A 163 -3.65 -4.64 -25.25
N ALA A 164 -4.30 -5.81 -25.21
CA ALA A 164 -4.47 -6.66 -26.37
C ALA A 164 -5.34 -5.97 -27.44
N ILE A 165 -6.48 -5.39 -27.05
CA ILE A 165 -7.37 -4.63 -27.95
C ILE A 165 -6.61 -3.46 -28.58
N ILE A 166 -5.85 -2.71 -27.78
CA ILE A 166 -5.06 -1.57 -28.26
C ILE A 166 -3.99 -2.03 -29.26
N LYS A 167 -3.29 -3.12 -28.95
CA LYS A 167 -2.24 -3.64 -29.81
C LYS A 167 -2.76 -4.18 -31.14
N ILE A 168 -3.91 -4.84 -31.13
CA ILE A 168 -4.51 -5.45 -32.34
C ILE A 168 -5.13 -4.36 -33.24
N ASN A 169 -5.91 -3.45 -32.66
CA ASN A 169 -6.66 -2.47 -33.46
C ASN A 169 -5.88 -1.19 -33.75
N TYR A 170 -4.89 -0.86 -32.92
CA TYR A 170 -4.17 0.42 -32.97
C TYR A 170 -2.65 0.24 -32.92
N GLU A 171 -2.12 -0.74 -33.66
CA GLU A 171 -0.70 -1.14 -33.63
C GLU A 171 0.25 0.07 -33.74
N LYS A 172 0.04 0.93 -34.74
CA LYS A 172 0.88 2.12 -34.99
C LYS A 172 0.93 3.05 -33.76
N ARG A 173 -0.23 3.39 -33.20
CA ARG A 173 -0.35 4.29 -32.04
C ARG A 173 0.15 3.64 -30.75
N SER A 174 -0.08 2.34 -30.58
CA SER A 174 0.45 1.60 -29.43
C SER A 174 1.98 1.61 -29.41
N GLY A 175 2.62 1.51 -30.58
CA GLY A 175 4.07 1.64 -30.73
C GLY A 175 4.58 3.05 -30.41
N ASP A 176 3.78 4.09 -30.64
CA ASP A 176 4.11 5.47 -30.25
C ASP A 176 4.07 5.64 -28.73
N ILE A 177 3.06 5.09 -28.07
CA ILE A 177 2.88 5.17 -26.62
C ILE A 177 3.95 4.36 -25.87
N LEU A 178 4.28 3.16 -26.35
CA LEU A 178 5.25 2.30 -25.68
C LEU A 178 6.72 2.65 -26.01
N SER A 179 6.95 3.56 -26.97
CA SER A 179 8.31 3.97 -27.34
C SER A 179 8.75 5.19 -26.54
N VAL A 180 9.68 4.97 -25.61
CA VAL A 180 10.36 6.03 -24.85
C VAL A 180 10.89 7.11 -25.78
N ASN A 181 11.58 6.72 -26.86
CA ASN A 181 12.16 7.66 -27.82
C ASN A 181 11.12 8.58 -28.46
N LYS A 182 9.89 8.08 -28.72
CA LYS A 182 8.83 8.88 -29.34
C LYS A 182 8.13 9.82 -28.34
N ILE A 183 8.10 9.45 -27.07
CA ILE A 183 7.58 10.33 -26.03
C ILE A 183 8.52 11.51 -25.79
N PHE A 184 9.82 11.26 -25.73
CA PHE A 184 10.83 12.30 -25.50
C PHE A 184 11.26 13.03 -26.77
N THR A 185 10.94 12.54 -27.98
CA THR A 185 11.23 13.28 -29.20
C THR A 185 10.29 14.47 -29.37
N THR A 186 10.88 15.60 -29.73
CA THR A 186 10.17 16.83 -30.08
C THR A 186 9.94 16.94 -31.60
N ARG A 187 10.33 15.92 -32.38
CA ARG A 187 10.08 15.90 -33.83
C ARG A 187 8.62 15.54 -34.08
N LEU A 188 7.88 16.45 -34.71
CA LEU A 188 6.50 16.24 -35.11
C LEU A 188 6.49 15.51 -36.46
N ASN A 189 5.70 14.45 -36.58
CA ASN A 189 5.38 13.87 -37.88
C ASN A 189 4.34 14.76 -38.56
N GLU A 190 4.78 15.60 -39.49
CA GLU A 190 3.97 16.61 -40.20
C GLU A 190 2.70 16.01 -40.86
N GLY A 191 2.77 14.74 -41.29
CA GLY A 191 1.64 14.04 -41.90
C GLY A 191 0.48 13.67 -40.95
N GLU A 192 0.69 13.66 -39.63
CA GLU A 192 -0.35 13.22 -38.67
C GLU A 192 -1.23 14.36 -38.15
N GLN A 193 -0.85 15.63 -38.35
CA GLN A 193 -1.52 16.77 -37.73
C GLN A 193 -2.86 17.14 -38.38
N SER A 194 -3.07 16.80 -39.66
CA SER A 194 -4.22 17.28 -40.43
C SER A 194 -5.52 16.52 -40.20
N ARG A 195 -5.48 15.35 -39.54
CA ARG A 195 -6.65 14.45 -39.41
C ARG A 195 -7.14 14.18 -38.00
N VAL A 196 -6.46 14.66 -36.96
CA VAL A 196 -6.85 14.31 -35.58
C VAL A 196 -8.10 15.10 -35.17
N ARG A 197 -9.18 14.39 -34.89
CA ARG A 197 -10.36 14.94 -34.20
C ARG A 197 -10.25 14.68 -32.71
N ILE A 198 -10.77 15.58 -31.87
CA ILE A 198 -10.73 15.41 -30.41
C ILE A 198 -11.41 14.10 -30.00
N MET A 199 -12.61 13.83 -30.54
CA MET A 199 -13.40 12.62 -30.30
C MET A 199 -13.25 11.59 -31.42
N ASP A 200 -12.03 11.33 -31.87
CA ASP A 200 -11.79 10.19 -32.73
C ASP A 200 -11.97 8.87 -31.96
N GLN A 201 -12.38 7.80 -32.63
CA GLN A 201 -12.62 6.49 -32.00
C GLN A 201 -11.39 6.00 -31.25
N ASP A 202 -10.20 6.20 -31.85
CA ASP A 202 -8.92 5.90 -31.21
C ASP A 202 -8.79 6.64 -29.88
N ASN A 203 -9.00 7.96 -29.87
CA ASN A 203 -8.88 8.78 -28.67
C ASN A 203 -9.82 8.33 -27.56
N LEU A 204 -11.04 7.90 -27.91
CA LEU A 204 -12.00 7.36 -26.93
C LEU A 204 -11.51 6.05 -26.32
N VAL A 205 -10.95 5.13 -27.11
CA VAL A 205 -10.39 3.87 -26.57
C VAL A 205 -9.21 4.14 -25.64
N PHE A 206 -8.28 5.02 -26.05
CA PHE A 206 -7.14 5.38 -25.20
C PHE A 206 -7.56 6.16 -23.95
N ALA A 207 -8.57 7.02 -24.04
CA ALA A 207 -9.16 7.72 -22.89
C ALA A 207 -9.85 6.74 -21.92
N GLY A 208 -10.56 5.75 -22.43
CA GLY A 208 -11.14 4.66 -21.64
C GLY A 208 -10.08 3.86 -20.91
N PHE A 209 -9.00 3.48 -21.60
CA PHE A 209 -7.89 2.77 -20.98
C PHE A 209 -7.14 3.61 -19.94
N TYR A 210 -6.93 4.90 -20.22
CA TYR A 210 -6.37 5.85 -19.26
C TYR A 210 -7.22 5.94 -18.00
N SER A 211 -8.55 6.01 -18.17
CA SER A 211 -9.49 6.08 -17.04
C SER A 211 -9.48 4.78 -16.23
N PHE A 212 -9.46 3.63 -16.91
CA PHE A 212 -9.35 2.30 -16.30
C PHE A 212 -8.09 2.17 -15.43
N LEU A 213 -6.92 2.51 -15.97
CA LEU A 213 -5.65 2.41 -15.25
C LEU A 213 -5.56 3.40 -14.09
N THR A 214 -5.98 4.65 -14.31
CA THR A 214 -5.95 5.69 -13.27
C THR A 214 -6.87 5.33 -12.11
N ALA A 215 -8.10 4.88 -12.40
CA ALA A 215 -9.03 4.42 -11.38
C ALA A 215 -8.50 3.19 -10.65
N GLY A 216 -7.90 2.25 -11.37
CA GLY A 216 -7.28 1.06 -10.79
C GLY A 216 -6.14 1.43 -9.84
N LEU A 217 -5.30 2.40 -10.24
CA LEU A 217 -4.20 2.90 -9.42
C LEU A 217 -4.70 3.63 -8.16
N ILE A 218 -5.72 4.49 -8.28
CA ILE A 218 -6.34 5.17 -7.13
C ILE A 218 -6.95 4.15 -6.17
N TYR A 219 -7.75 3.21 -6.68
CA TYR A 219 -8.35 2.13 -5.89
C TYR A 219 -7.26 1.35 -5.14
N PHE A 220 -6.19 1.01 -5.85
CA PHE A 220 -5.09 0.22 -5.34
C PHE A 220 -4.31 0.95 -4.23
N LEU A 221 -3.97 2.24 -4.44
CA LEU A 221 -3.35 3.07 -3.40
C LEU A 221 -4.25 3.29 -2.18
N SER A 222 -5.57 3.38 -2.40
CA SER A 222 -6.56 3.57 -1.32
C SER A 222 -6.75 2.30 -0.48
N SER A 223 -6.50 1.12 -1.05
CA SER A 223 -6.63 -0.15 -0.33
C SER A 223 -5.58 -0.36 0.77
N GLY A 224 -4.44 0.35 0.72
CA GLY A 224 -3.32 0.19 1.65
C GLY A 224 -3.23 1.25 2.75
N SER A 225 -4.06 2.30 2.69
CA SER A 225 -3.99 3.40 3.65
C SER A 225 -5.38 3.93 3.98
N ASN A 226 -5.62 4.33 5.23
CA ASN A 226 -6.79 5.13 5.64
C ASN A 226 -6.72 6.55 5.06
N VAL A 227 -6.29 6.71 3.80
CA VAL A 227 -6.48 7.94 3.05
C VAL A 227 -7.97 8.03 2.72
N GLY A 228 -8.73 8.50 3.70
CA GLY A 228 -10.12 8.92 3.57
C GLY A 228 -10.26 10.17 2.71
N PHE A 229 -9.51 10.28 1.60
CA PHE A 229 -9.48 11.44 0.71
C PHE A 229 -10.87 11.73 0.09
N LEU A 230 -11.74 10.72 0.03
CA LEU A 230 -13.14 10.85 -0.40
C LEU A 230 -14.15 10.21 0.56
N GLY A 231 -13.71 9.71 1.72
CA GLY A 231 -14.54 8.85 2.57
C GLY A 231 -15.01 7.57 1.88
N ILE A 232 -14.35 7.16 0.80
CA ILE A 232 -14.63 5.94 0.04
C ILE A 232 -13.59 4.91 0.46
N GLU A 233 -14.00 3.93 1.25
CA GLU A 233 -13.16 2.78 1.56
C GLU A 233 -13.12 1.84 0.34
N ALA A 234 -11.95 1.29 0.01
CA ALA A 234 -11.78 0.40 -1.14
C ALA A 234 -12.27 -1.02 -0.84
N GLN A 235 -13.59 -1.21 -0.81
CA GLN A 235 -14.23 -2.49 -0.47
C GLN A 235 -14.92 -3.15 -1.69
N GLY A 236 -14.16 -3.39 -2.77
CA GLY A 236 -14.59 -4.24 -3.88
C GLY A 236 -14.90 -3.52 -5.20
N ILE A 237 -15.69 -4.20 -6.05
CA ILE A 237 -15.89 -3.81 -7.46
C ILE A 237 -16.71 -2.52 -7.60
N THR A 238 -17.65 -2.28 -6.69
CA THR A 238 -18.56 -1.13 -6.74
C THR A 238 -17.77 0.17 -6.52
N GLU A 239 -16.84 0.14 -5.58
CA GLU A 239 -15.94 1.23 -5.22
C GLU A 239 -14.99 1.54 -6.37
N TYR A 240 -14.45 0.49 -6.99
CA TYR A 240 -13.68 0.63 -8.23
C TYR A 240 -14.49 1.31 -9.34
N LEU A 241 -15.75 0.91 -9.57
CA LEU A 241 -16.62 1.55 -10.57
C LEU A 241 -16.92 3.01 -10.24
N LYS A 242 -17.06 3.38 -8.95
CA LYS A 242 -17.18 4.78 -8.53
C LYS A 242 -15.92 5.58 -8.90
N PHE A 243 -14.73 5.07 -8.59
CA PHE A 243 -13.48 5.72 -8.98
C PHE A 243 -13.36 5.84 -10.51
N LEU A 244 -13.75 4.80 -11.25
CA LEU A 244 -13.75 4.83 -12.72
C LEU A 244 -14.67 5.93 -13.26
N ALA A 245 -15.89 6.06 -12.72
CA ALA A 245 -16.83 7.11 -13.10
C ALA A 245 -16.28 8.51 -12.79
N ILE A 246 -15.71 8.72 -11.58
CA ILE A 246 -15.11 10.00 -11.18
C ILE A 246 -13.97 10.38 -12.12
N VAL A 247 -13.06 9.45 -12.41
CA VAL A 247 -11.93 9.69 -13.30
C VAL A 247 -12.40 9.97 -14.73
N ALA A 248 -13.40 9.24 -15.22
CA ALA A 248 -13.96 9.46 -16.55
C ALA A 248 -14.60 10.84 -16.67
N ILE A 249 -15.40 11.26 -15.68
CA ILE A 249 -16.01 12.60 -15.63
C ILE A 249 -14.94 13.69 -15.56
N ALA A 250 -13.90 13.50 -14.74
CA ALA A 250 -12.78 14.43 -14.64
C ALA A 250 -12.04 14.57 -15.98
N LEU A 251 -11.82 13.45 -16.69
CA LEU A 251 -11.19 13.46 -18.01
C LEU A 251 -12.04 14.18 -19.05
N VAL A 252 -13.35 13.91 -19.09
CA VAL A 252 -14.29 14.60 -20.00
C VAL A 252 -14.31 16.10 -19.71
N SER A 253 -14.39 16.48 -18.43
CA SER A 253 -14.35 17.89 -18.01
C SER A 253 -13.05 18.56 -18.45
N LYS A 254 -11.92 17.86 -18.34
CA LYS A 254 -10.62 18.35 -18.80
C LYS A 254 -10.57 18.54 -20.32
N VAL A 255 -11.10 17.61 -21.10
CA VAL A 255 -11.17 17.73 -22.56
C VAL A 255 -12.06 18.90 -22.98
N ILE A 256 -13.19 19.11 -22.29
CA ILE A 256 -14.07 20.27 -22.52
C ILE A 256 -13.33 21.58 -22.21
N LEU A 257 -12.62 21.66 -21.09
CA LEU A 257 -11.80 22.83 -20.72
C LEU A 257 -10.79 23.15 -21.82
N ILE A 258 -10.04 22.14 -22.29
CA ILE A 258 -9.08 22.28 -23.38
C ILE A 258 -9.76 22.79 -24.66
N ALA A 259 -10.93 22.26 -25.01
CA ALA A 259 -11.68 22.70 -26.18
C ALA A 259 -12.13 24.17 -26.08
N ILE A 260 -12.67 24.58 -24.92
CA ILE A 260 -13.11 25.97 -24.68
C ILE A 260 -11.93 26.93 -24.77
N VAL A 261 -10.83 26.63 -24.06
CA VAL A 261 -9.64 27.48 -24.05
C VAL A 261 -9.03 27.57 -25.45
N SER A 262 -8.95 26.45 -26.18
CA SER A 262 -8.42 26.46 -27.55
C SER A 262 -9.28 27.24 -28.53
N ASN A 263 -10.61 27.23 -28.34
CA ASN A 263 -11.52 28.04 -29.15
C ASN A 263 -11.35 29.53 -28.87
N LEU A 264 -11.09 29.91 -27.60
CA LEU A 264 -10.82 31.30 -27.21
C LEU A 264 -9.56 31.87 -27.90
N PHE A 265 -8.56 31.02 -28.15
CA PHE A 265 -7.33 31.39 -28.87
C PHE A 265 -7.43 31.24 -30.39
N GLY A 266 -8.60 30.89 -30.94
CA GLY A 266 -8.84 30.85 -32.38
C GLY A 266 -8.11 29.73 -33.13
N ASN A 267 -7.63 28.68 -32.45
CA ASN A 267 -6.94 27.57 -33.10
C ASN A 267 -7.66 26.25 -32.86
N SER A 268 -8.33 25.73 -33.89
CA SER A 268 -9.11 24.50 -33.82
C SER A 268 -8.28 23.22 -33.93
N LYS A 269 -7.00 23.29 -34.33
CA LYS A 269 -6.12 22.12 -34.54
C LYS A 269 -5.28 21.77 -33.32
N ILE A 270 -4.91 22.77 -32.51
CA ILE A 270 -4.15 22.57 -31.26
C ILE A 270 -4.84 21.64 -30.25
N PRO A 271 -6.16 21.67 -29.99
CA PRO A 271 -6.74 20.91 -28.89
C PRO A 271 -6.73 19.41 -29.18
N ALA A 272 -6.94 19.00 -30.43
CA ALA A 272 -6.87 17.60 -30.82
C ALA A 272 -5.46 17.03 -30.69
N PHE A 273 -4.45 17.80 -31.13
CA PHE A 273 -3.05 17.45 -30.94
C PHE A 273 -2.68 17.38 -29.45
N TYR A 274 -3.10 18.39 -28.68
CA TYR A 274 -2.90 18.47 -27.24
C TYR A 274 -3.43 17.23 -26.52
N VAL A 275 -4.70 16.89 -26.73
CA VAL A 275 -5.36 15.75 -26.07
C VAL A 275 -4.69 14.43 -26.45
N LYS A 276 -4.36 14.23 -27.74
CA LYS A 276 -3.65 13.04 -28.22
C LYS A 276 -2.31 12.89 -27.49
N GLU A 277 -1.52 13.96 -27.45
CA GLU A 277 -0.17 13.92 -26.87
C GLU A 277 -0.20 13.80 -25.35
N MET A 278 -1.12 14.49 -24.69
CA MET A 278 -1.37 14.38 -23.26
C MET A 278 -1.73 12.94 -22.89
N LEU A 279 -2.65 12.30 -23.63
CA LEU A 279 -3.05 10.91 -23.40
C LEU A 279 -1.87 9.96 -23.60
N ASN A 280 -1.09 10.13 -24.67
CA ASN A 280 0.05 9.25 -24.97
C ASN A 280 1.10 9.29 -23.85
N ILE A 281 1.50 10.50 -23.44
CA ILE A 281 2.50 10.69 -22.39
C ILE A 281 1.97 10.12 -21.06
N ASN A 282 0.74 10.49 -20.67
CA ASN A 282 0.13 10.02 -19.43
C ASN A 282 -0.03 8.49 -19.39
N LEU A 283 -0.49 7.87 -20.47
CA LEU A 283 -0.69 6.42 -20.54
C LEU A 283 0.61 5.65 -20.37
N PHE A 284 1.68 6.09 -21.04
CA PHE A 284 2.99 5.45 -20.90
C PHE A 284 3.45 5.39 -19.44
N PHE A 285 3.36 6.51 -18.74
CA PHE A 285 3.73 6.58 -17.34
C PHE A 285 2.78 5.78 -16.44
N LEU A 286 1.46 5.87 -16.67
CA LEU A 286 0.49 5.10 -15.89
C LEU A 286 0.64 3.60 -16.08
N ILE A 287 0.94 3.12 -17.28
CA ILE A 287 1.23 1.71 -17.52
C ILE A 287 2.40 1.27 -16.63
N ILE A 288 3.51 2.00 -16.66
CA ILE A 288 4.69 1.69 -15.84
C ILE A 288 4.33 1.70 -14.36
N LEU A 289 3.67 2.76 -13.88
CA LEU A 289 3.34 2.95 -12.47
C LEU A 289 2.32 1.92 -11.96
N PHE A 290 1.30 1.59 -12.77
CA PHE A 290 0.28 0.60 -12.44
C PHE A 290 0.87 -0.80 -12.34
N PHE A 291 1.61 -1.26 -13.35
CA PHE A 291 2.20 -2.61 -13.34
C PHE A 291 3.30 -2.75 -12.27
N SER A 292 4.11 -1.71 -12.03
CA SER A 292 5.10 -1.73 -10.94
C SER A 292 4.44 -1.79 -9.56
N SER A 293 3.33 -1.05 -9.35
CA SER A 293 2.59 -1.08 -8.09
C SER A 293 1.95 -2.46 -7.84
N ILE A 294 1.36 -3.08 -8.87
CA ILE A 294 0.82 -4.44 -8.76
C ILE A 294 1.94 -5.45 -8.49
N LEU A 295 3.07 -5.33 -9.20
CA LEU A 295 4.20 -6.25 -9.00
C LEU A 295 4.70 -6.19 -7.57
N ILE A 296 4.89 -5.00 -7.02
CA ILE A 296 5.33 -4.82 -5.62
C ILE A 296 4.33 -5.47 -4.67
N PHE A 297 3.05 -5.22 -4.85
CA PHE A 297 2.01 -5.83 -4.02
C PHE A 297 2.02 -7.35 -4.04
N LEU A 298 2.21 -7.96 -5.21
CA LEU A 298 2.30 -9.41 -5.33
C LEU A 298 3.53 -9.98 -4.58
N PHE A 299 4.63 -9.23 -4.51
CA PHE A 299 5.83 -9.65 -3.79
C PHE A 299 5.77 -9.39 -2.28
N THR A 300 5.16 -8.29 -1.83
CA THR A 300 5.16 -7.87 -0.43
C THR A 300 3.85 -8.12 0.30
N GLY A 301 2.79 -8.58 -0.38
CA GLY A 301 1.46 -8.80 0.19
C GLY A 301 0.71 -7.53 0.59
N GLY A 302 1.20 -6.36 0.18
CA GLY A 302 0.72 -5.04 0.58
C GLY A 302 1.56 -3.93 -0.04
N ILE A 303 1.08 -2.69 -0.05
CA ILE A 303 1.87 -1.55 -0.55
C ILE A 303 2.73 -0.99 0.59
N PRO A 304 4.06 -1.12 0.54
CA PRO A 304 4.91 -0.54 1.57
C PRO A 304 4.83 1.00 1.50
N ALA A 305 4.84 1.66 2.66
CA ALA A 305 4.78 3.13 2.74
C ALA A 305 5.87 3.83 1.90
N PHE A 306 7.06 3.23 1.83
CA PHE A 306 8.15 3.71 0.97
C PHE A 306 7.76 3.76 -0.52
N TRP A 307 7.06 2.75 -1.02
CA TRP A 307 6.59 2.74 -2.42
C TRP A 307 5.54 3.81 -2.67
N LEU A 308 4.61 4.01 -1.73
CA LEU A 308 3.61 5.06 -1.82
C LEU A 308 4.28 6.45 -1.94
N THR A 309 5.31 6.71 -1.13
CA THR A 309 6.11 7.93 -1.20
C THR A 309 6.79 8.08 -2.57
N ILE A 310 7.43 7.02 -3.09
CA ILE A 310 8.02 7.02 -4.44
C ILE A 310 6.97 7.28 -5.51
N ALA A 311 5.80 6.64 -5.42
CA ALA A 311 4.73 6.79 -6.39
C ALA A 311 4.20 8.22 -6.42
N ILE A 312 3.96 8.84 -5.26
CA ILE A 312 3.52 10.25 -5.16
C ILE A 312 4.56 11.20 -5.74
N TYR A 313 5.82 11.12 -5.29
CA TYR A 313 6.87 12.00 -5.83
C TYR A 313 7.15 11.73 -7.30
N GLY A 314 7.04 10.47 -7.74
CA GLY A 314 7.15 10.08 -9.14
C GLY A 314 6.04 10.69 -9.99
N VAL A 315 4.80 10.69 -9.53
CA VAL A 315 3.66 11.35 -10.20
C VAL A 315 3.88 12.86 -10.28
N LEU A 316 4.32 13.50 -9.19
CA LEU A 316 4.61 14.95 -9.17
C LEU A 316 5.74 15.31 -10.13
N PHE A 317 6.85 14.56 -10.09
CA PHE A 317 7.98 14.76 -10.98
C PHE A 317 7.60 14.55 -12.46
N PHE A 318 6.83 13.49 -12.72
CA PHE A 318 6.32 13.21 -14.06
C PHE A 318 5.39 14.30 -14.57
N TYR A 319 4.55 14.87 -13.71
CA TYR A 319 3.68 15.99 -14.06
C TYR A 319 4.48 17.17 -14.63
N VAL A 320 5.60 17.52 -13.98
CA VAL A 320 6.51 18.59 -14.42
C VAL A 320 7.15 18.23 -15.76
N ILE A 321 7.71 17.02 -15.90
CA ILE A 321 8.29 16.55 -17.17
C ILE A 321 7.27 16.63 -18.30
N ARG A 322 6.06 16.11 -18.07
CA ARG A 322 4.99 16.12 -19.06
C ARG A 322 4.63 17.53 -19.49
N LEU A 323 4.52 18.48 -18.55
CA LEU A 323 4.24 19.88 -18.86
C LEU A 323 5.32 20.46 -19.77
N LEU A 324 6.60 20.22 -19.45
CA LEU A 324 7.73 20.66 -20.28
C LEU A 324 7.69 20.02 -21.67
N LEU A 325 7.45 18.71 -21.77
CA LEU A 325 7.37 17.99 -23.04
C LEU A 325 6.23 18.52 -23.92
N LEU A 326 5.03 18.69 -23.34
CA LEU A 326 3.90 19.26 -24.05
C LEU A 326 4.18 20.69 -24.50
N TYR A 327 4.80 21.51 -23.64
CA TYR A 327 5.18 22.88 -23.96
C TYR A 327 6.10 22.91 -25.20
N PHE A 328 7.18 22.14 -25.20
CA PHE A 328 8.10 22.09 -26.34
C PHE A 328 7.47 21.52 -27.61
N LYS A 329 6.59 20.53 -27.50
CA LYS A 329 5.89 19.95 -28.67
C LYS A 329 4.92 20.93 -29.31
N ILE A 330 4.16 21.68 -28.52
CA ILE A 330 3.22 22.67 -29.05
C ILE A 330 3.94 23.93 -29.52
N LEU A 331 5.02 24.34 -28.85
CA LEU A 331 5.85 25.46 -29.29
C LEU A 331 6.33 25.27 -30.74
N LYS A 332 6.70 24.03 -31.11
CA LYS A 332 7.07 23.69 -32.50
C LYS A 332 5.91 23.67 -33.49
N LEU A 333 4.69 23.44 -33.00
CA LEU A 333 3.49 23.37 -33.82
C LEU A 333 2.92 24.76 -34.14
N SER A 334 3.14 25.71 -33.24
CA SER A 334 2.44 26.99 -33.24
C SER A 334 3.35 28.11 -33.73
N SER A 335 2.85 28.94 -34.65
CA SER A 335 3.47 30.23 -34.98
C SER A 335 3.16 31.32 -33.95
N PHE A 336 2.56 30.98 -32.79
CA PHE A 336 2.17 31.96 -31.79
C PHE A 336 3.37 32.51 -31.01
N SER A 337 3.17 33.69 -30.44
CA SER A 337 4.11 34.22 -29.45
C SER A 337 4.13 33.31 -28.21
N ASN A 338 5.31 33.12 -27.63
CA ASN A 338 5.53 32.30 -26.43
C ASN A 338 4.57 32.66 -25.27
N LEU A 339 4.10 33.90 -25.22
CA LEU A 339 3.16 34.41 -24.21
C LEU A 339 1.79 33.73 -24.29
N TYR A 340 1.24 33.52 -25.47
CA TYR A 340 -0.06 32.86 -25.63
C TYR A 340 0.00 31.39 -25.20
N LEU A 341 1.08 30.72 -25.58
CA LEU A 341 1.31 29.33 -25.20
C LEU A 341 1.43 29.19 -23.68
N PHE A 342 2.17 30.09 -23.03
CA PHE A 342 2.30 30.09 -21.58
C PHE A 342 0.93 30.28 -20.89
N SER A 343 0.14 31.28 -21.30
CA SER A 343 -1.20 31.53 -20.75
C SER A 343 -2.14 30.32 -20.92
N TYR A 344 -2.08 29.66 -22.08
CA TYR A 344 -2.82 28.43 -22.36
C TYR A 344 -2.46 27.31 -21.37
N PHE A 345 -1.17 27.06 -21.13
CA PHE A 345 -0.71 26.05 -20.18
C PHE A 345 -1.05 26.39 -18.73
N CYS A 346 -0.95 27.67 -18.37
CA CYS A 346 -1.36 28.13 -17.04
C CYS A 346 -2.82 27.76 -16.77
N THR A 347 -3.71 28.05 -17.73
CA THR A 347 -5.15 27.83 -17.60
C THR A 347 -5.54 26.35 -17.62
N THR A 348 -4.91 25.54 -18.49
CA THR A 348 -5.33 24.15 -18.72
C THR A 348 -4.62 23.12 -17.84
N GLU A 349 -3.42 23.42 -17.32
CA GLU A 349 -2.63 22.48 -16.52
C GLU A 349 -2.20 23.07 -15.19
N ILE A 350 -1.53 24.23 -15.16
CA ILE A 350 -0.90 24.73 -13.91
C ILE A 350 -1.96 25.08 -12.87
N PHE A 351 -3.00 25.85 -13.22
CA PHE A 351 -4.05 26.23 -12.28
C PHE A 351 -4.83 25.02 -11.73
N PRO A 352 -5.39 24.11 -12.56
CA PRO A 352 -6.05 22.91 -12.04
C PRO A 352 -5.15 22.07 -11.13
N PHE A 353 -3.86 21.97 -11.44
CA PHE A 353 -2.90 21.23 -10.62
C PHE A 353 -2.60 21.92 -9.29
N LEU A 354 -2.38 23.23 -9.27
CA LEU A 354 -2.17 23.99 -8.03
C LEU A 354 -3.40 23.92 -7.12
N ILE A 355 -4.60 23.99 -7.69
CA ILE A 355 -5.85 23.81 -6.96
C ILE A 355 -5.88 22.39 -6.36
N GLY A 356 -5.62 21.35 -7.17
CA GLY A 356 -5.58 19.96 -6.70
C GLY A 356 -4.55 19.75 -5.58
N LEU A 357 -3.35 20.29 -5.73
CA LEU A 357 -2.27 20.16 -4.75
C LEU A 357 -2.61 20.86 -3.43
N LYS A 358 -3.26 22.03 -3.47
CA LYS A 358 -3.74 22.72 -2.27
C LYS A 358 -4.78 21.92 -1.50
N TYR A 359 -5.70 21.24 -2.20
CA TYR A 359 -6.68 20.36 -1.56
C TYR A 359 -6.07 19.04 -1.08
N PHE A 360 -5.00 18.57 -1.71
CA PHE A 360 -4.32 17.33 -1.32
C PHE A 360 -3.39 17.51 -0.11
N MET A 361 -2.78 18.69 0.04
CA MET A 361 -1.90 19.00 1.17
C MET A 361 -2.62 19.43 2.45
N ARG A 362 -3.93 19.61 2.39
CA ARG A 362 -4.78 19.98 3.53
C ARG A 362 -5.44 18.73 4.09
#